data_AF-A0A2E5H9Z8-F1
#
_entry.id   AF-A0A2E5H9Z8-F1
#
_cell.length_a   1.000
_cell.length_b   1.000
_cell.length_c   1.000
_cell.angle_alpha   90.00
_cell.angle_beta   90.00
_cell.angle_gamma   90.00
#
_symmetry.space_group_name_H-M   'P 1'
#
loop_
_entity.id
_entity.type
_entity.pdbx_description
1 polymer ?
#
loop_
_entity_poly.entity_id
_entity_poly.type
_entity_poly.pdbx_seq_one_letter_code
_entity_poly.pdbx_strand_id
1 'polypeptide(L)'
;MQYFDLNEIGMLVLRIAVAYIYLHGAYMIGSTKKRRRIGIQRTSILFGDLNSNKYHQTLTILAFLSALSFMTIGSLLILSGISIKLGALMLIIFTTPAILVHKRESMKSHLLAERIIKGSNDTIHEDVHLLANFSHAGHRSSGNKNYMLLAVNIYLYLMDNSISLVNIVI
;
A
#
# COMPACT_ATOMS: atom_id res chain seq x y z
N MET A 1 -33.34 10.37 -19.02
CA MET A 1 -31.93 10.55 -18.61
C MET A 1 -31.94 10.89 -17.14
N GLN A 2 -31.42 10.00 -16.29
CA GLN A 2 -31.21 10.32 -14.89
C GLN A 2 -30.02 11.28 -14.83
N TYR A 3 -30.26 12.51 -14.37
CA TYR A 3 -29.19 13.48 -14.15
C TYR A 3 -28.49 13.09 -12.86
N PHE A 4 -27.19 12.81 -12.94
CA PHE A 4 -26.37 12.59 -11.76
C PHE A 4 -26.24 13.90 -10.97
N ASP A 5 -26.47 13.84 -9.67
CA ASP A 5 -26.10 14.95 -8.79
C ASP A 5 -24.57 15.06 -8.69
N LEU A 6 -24.05 16.26 -8.45
CA LEU A 6 -22.63 16.55 -8.25
C LEU A 6 -22.01 15.64 -7.18
N ASN A 7 -22.76 15.31 -6.14
CA ASN A 7 -22.35 14.37 -5.10
C ASN A 7 -22.12 12.96 -5.65
N GLU A 8 -22.99 12.49 -6.54
CA GLU A 8 -22.89 11.15 -7.12
C GLU A 8 -21.69 11.05 -8.07
N ILE A 9 -21.44 12.10 -8.87
CA ILE A 9 -20.27 12.21 -9.73
C ILE A 9 -18.99 12.24 -8.88
N GLY A 10 -18.96 13.06 -7.83
CA GLY A 10 -17.82 13.15 -6.91
C GLY A 10 -17.50 11.81 -6.26
N MET A 11 -18.52 11.08 -5.80
CA MET A 11 -18.36 9.75 -5.23
C MET A 11 -17.89 8.71 -6.24
N LEU A 12 -18.38 8.75 -7.48
CA LEU A 12 -17.92 7.87 -8.55
C LEU A 12 -16.44 8.11 -8.86
N VAL A 13 -16.03 9.37 -9.02
CA VAL A 13 -14.63 9.74 -9.26
C VAL A 13 -13.73 9.28 -8.11
N LEU A 14 -14.16 9.48 -6.87
CA LEU A 14 -13.41 9.04 -5.69
C LEU A 14 -13.22 7.52 -5.69
N ARG A 15 -14.27 6.75 -5.98
CA ARG A 15 -14.21 5.28 -6.04
C ARG A 15 -13.28 4.79 -7.14
N ILE A 16 -13.33 5.40 -8.33
CA ILE A 16 -12.43 5.09 -9.44
C ILE A 16 -10.98 5.38 -9.05
N ALA A 17 -10.72 6.54 -8.46
CA ALA A 17 -9.38 6.95 -8.05
C ALA A 17 -8.79 5.99 -7.00
N VAL A 18 -9.55 5.68 -5.95
CA VAL A 18 -9.14 4.73 -4.90
C VAL A 18 -8.89 3.35 -5.51
N ALA A 19 -9.85 2.81 -6.26
CA ALA A 19 -9.72 1.48 -6.85
C ALA A 19 -8.53 1.40 -7.81
N TYR A 20 -8.31 2.42 -8.63
CA TYR A 20 -7.16 2.49 -9.53
C TYR A 20 -5.84 2.44 -8.77
N ILE A 21 -5.65 3.26 -7.73
CA ILE A 21 -4.39 3.35 -6.98
C ILE A 21 -4.03 1.99 -6.36
N TYR A 22 -5.00 1.33 -5.72
CA TYR A 22 -4.76 0.04 -5.07
C TYR A 22 -4.65 -1.12 -6.07
N LEU A 23 -5.45 -1.17 -7.14
CA LEU A 23 -5.29 -2.18 -8.20
C LEU A 23 -3.95 -2.03 -8.93
N HIS A 24 -3.54 -0.80 -9.22
CA HIS A 24 -2.24 -0.53 -9.80
C HIS A 24 -1.11 -0.96 -8.85
N GLY A 25 -1.21 -0.65 -7.56
CA GLY A 25 -0.27 -1.13 -6.55
C GLY A 25 -0.20 -2.66 -6.47
N ALA A 26 -1.36 -3.33 -6.49
CA ALA A 26 -1.46 -4.79 -6.49
C ALA A 26 -0.79 -5.39 -7.74
N TYR A 27 -1.03 -4.80 -8.91
CA TYR A 27 -0.36 -5.20 -10.15
C TYR A 27 1.16 -4.99 -10.08
N MET A 28 1.61 -3.83 -9.60
CA MET A 28 3.03 -3.48 -9.53
C MET A 28 3.85 -4.35 -8.58
N ILE A 29 3.20 -4.98 -7.59
CA ILE A 29 3.85 -5.87 -6.62
C ILE A 29 3.57 -7.35 -6.96
N GLY A 30 2.41 -7.65 -7.56
CA GLY A 30 1.90 -8.99 -7.79
C GLY A 30 2.22 -9.60 -9.16
N SER A 31 2.51 -8.81 -10.20
CA SER A 31 2.50 -9.32 -11.59
C SER A 31 3.62 -10.31 -11.94
N THR A 32 4.82 -10.17 -11.37
CA THR A 32 5.97 -11.04 -11.69
C THR A 32 6.55 -11.74 -10.47
N LYS A 33 7.21 -12.88 -10.67
CA LYS A 33 7.91 -13.62 -9.61
C LYS A 33 8.93 -12.74 -8.87
N LYS A 34 9.66 -11.88 -9.59
CA LYS A 34 10.65 -10.95 -9.02
C LYS A 34 9.97 -9.89 -8.14
N ARG A 35 8.88 -9.28 -8.61
CA ARG A 35 8.11 -8.28 -7.84
C ARG A 35 7.52 -8.88 -6.57
N ARG A 36 6.94 -10.08 -6.66
CA ARG A 36 6.42 -10.81 -5.48
C ARG A 36 7.51 -11.12 -4.46
N ARG A 37 8.69 -11.56 -4.91
CA ARG A 37 9.83 -11.81 -4.01
C ARG A 37 10.24 -10.55 -3.26
N ILE A 38 10.34 -9.41 -3.96
CA ILE A 38 10.63 -8.11 -3.33
C ILE A 38 9.50 -7.75 -2.35
N GLY A 39 8.23 -7.90 -2.74
CA GLY A 39 7.09 -7.63 -1.87
C GLY A 39 7.10 -8.45 -0.57
N ILE A 40 7.40 -9.74 -0.64
CA ILE A 40 7.57 -10.63 0.52
C ILE A 40 8.72 -10.14 1.40
N GLN A 41 9.88 -9.82 0.81
CA GLN A 41 11.04 -9.29 1.54
C GLN A 41 10.75 -7.95 2.25
N ARG A 42 9.92 -7.09 1.65
CA ARG A 42 9.52 -5.83 2.28
C ARG A 42 8.49 -6.06 3.38
N THR A 43 7.58 -7.02 3.19
CA THR A 43 6.56 -7.39 4.18
C THR A 43 7.19 -8.00 5.45
N SER A 44 8.32 -8.70 5.33
CA SER A 44 8.99 -9.31 6.50
C SER A 44 9.43 -8.27 7.53
N ILE A 45 9.63 -7.02 7.12
CA ILE A 45 9.97 -5.90 8.01
C ILE A 45 8.90 -5.71 9.09
N LEU A 46 7.64 -6.08 8.86
CA LEU A 46 6.59 -6.03 9.88
C LEU A 46 6.88 -6.95 11.08
N PHE A 47 7.53 -8.08 10.80
CA PHE A 47 7.78 -9.16 11.75
C PHE A 47 9.20 -9.12 12.35
N GLY A 48 9.98 -8.08 12.04
CA GLY A 48 11.23 -7.75 12.72
C GLY A 48 12.31 -8.83 12.66
N ASP A 49 13.10 -8.88 13.75
CA ASP A 49 14.28 -9.73 13.99
C ASP A 49 13.90 -11.15 14.47
N LEU A 50 12.77 -11.68 14.01
CA LEU A 50 12.42 -13.11 14.10
C LEU A 50 13.37 -13.90 13.18
N ASN A 51 14.66 -13.83 13.52
CA ASN A 51 15.76 -14.45 12.81
C ASN A 51 15.56 -15.96 12.87
N SER A 52 15.66 -16.57 11.69
CA SER A 52 15.86 -18.00 11.46
C SER A 52 14.76 -18.99 11.86
N ASN A 53 13.47 -18.61 11.89
CA ASN A 53 12.40 -19.59 12.10
C ASN A 53 11.50 -19.75 10.86
N LYS A 54 11.21 -21.00 10.44
CA LYS A 54 10.31 -21.31 9.31
C LYS A 54 8.96 -20.60 9.44
N TYR A 55 8.47 -20.44 10.67
CA TYR A 55 7.24 -19.72 10.98
C TYR A 55 7.26 -18.25 10.54
N HIS A 56 8.40 -17.55 10.60
CA HIS A 56 8.53 -16.17 10.14
C HIS A 56 8.34 -16.06 8.63
N GLN A 57 8.90 -17.00 7.86
CA GLN A 57 8.76 -17.04 6.41
C GLN A 57 7.30 -17.33 5.99
N THR A 58 6.66 -18.32 6.62
CA THR A 58 5.26 -18.64 6.36
C THR A 58 4.35 -17.47 6.69
N LEU A 59 4.53 -16.84 7.85
CA LEU A 59 3.73 -15.69 8.28
C LEU A 59 3.92 -14.48 7.36
N THR A 60 5.14 -14.24 6.88
CA THR A 60 5.42 -13.19 5.89
C THR A 60 4.72 -13.45 4.57
N ILE A 61 4.76 -14.68 4.07
CA ILE A 61 4.08 -15.05 2.82
C ILE A 61 2.57 -14.89 2.97
N LEU A 62 1.99 -15.35 4.09
CA LEU A 62 0.57 -15.19 4.37
C LEU A 62 0.18 -13.72 4.44
N ALA A 63 0.92 -12.90 5.19
CA ALA A 63 0.67 -11.46 5.28
C ALA A 63 0.76 -10.76 3.91
N PHE A 64 1.73 -11.15 3.08
CA PHE A 64 1.88 -10.63 1.72
C PHE A 64 0.69 -11.00 0.84
N LEU A 65 0.25 -12.27 0.87
CA LEU A 65 -0.90 -12.73 0.10
C LEU A 65 -2.20 -12.08 0.58
N SER A 66 -2.41 -11.97 1.89
CA SER A 66 -3.54 -11.24 2.48
C SER A 66 -3.54 -9.78 2.04
N ALA A 67 -2.38 -9.11 2.06
CA ALA A 67 -2.25 -7.74 1.57
C ALA A 67 -2.65 -7.62 0.08
N LEU A 68 -2.14 -8.51 -0.77
CA LEU A 68 -2.47 -8.53 -2.20
C LEU A 68 -3.98 -8.77 -2.45
N SER A 69 -4.57 -9.69 -1.69
CA SER A 69 -6.00 -9.97 -1.72
C SER A 69 -6.84 -8.78 -1.26
N PHE A 70 -6.46 -8.11 -0.17
CA PHE A 70 -7.14 -6.91 0.32
C PHE A 70 -7.08 -5.76 -0.67
N MET A 71 -5.91 -5.49 -1.25
CA MET A 71 -5.78 -4.49 -2.31
C MET A 71 -6.67 -4.82 -3.51
N THR A 72 -6.69 -6.08 -3.96
CA THR A 72 -7.40 -6.47 -5.18
C THR A 72 -8.91 -6.51 -4.95
N ILE A 73 -9.37 -7.34 -4.01
CA ILE A 73 -10.79 -7.55 -3.73
C ILE A 73 -11.41 -6.27 -3.16
N GLY A 74 -10.72 -5.59 -2.23
CA GLY A 74 -11.23 -4.35 -1.64
C GLY A 74 -11.46 -3.27 -2.70
N SER A 75 -10.54 -3.11 -3.64
CA SER A 75 -10.70 -2.17 -4.75
C SER A 75 -11.82 -2.55 -5.71
N LEU A 76 -11.97 -3.84 -6.04
CA LEU A 76 -13.05 -4.29 -6.92
C LEU A 76 -14.43 -4.12 -6.27
N LEU A 77 -14.54 -4.33 -4.96
CA LEU A 77 -15.77 -4.09 -4.20
C LEU A 77 -16.15 -2.60 -4.18
N ILE A 78 -15.17 -1.71 -3.97
CA ILE A 78 -15.39 -0.26 -4.05
C ILE A 78 -15.76 0.16 -5.48
N LEU A 79 -15.03 -0.34 -6.48
CA LEU A 79 -15.27 0.02 -7.87
C LEU A 79 -16.66 -0.42 -8.30
N SER A 80 -17.00 -1.70 -8.15
CA SER A 80 -18.31 -2.26 -8.52
C SER A 80 -19.48 -1.70 -7.71
N GLY A 81 -19.24 -1.25 -6.48
CA GLY A 81 -20.29 -0.76 -5.59
C GLY A 81 -21.10 -1.86 -4.91
N ILE A 82 -20.70 -3.13 -5.08
CA ILE A 82 -21.36 -4.28 -4.45
C ILE A 82 -21.31 -4.17 -2.92
N SER A 83 -20.15 -3.79 -2.37
CA SER A 83 -20.01 -3.56 -0.93
C SER A 83 -18.88 -2.57 -0.66
N ILE A 84 -19.20 -1.28 -0.77
CA ILE A 84 -18.23 -0.18 -0.60
C ILE A 84 -17.62 -0.22 0.80
N LYS A 85 -18.45 -0.39 1.85
CA LYS A 85 -17.98 -0.44 3.24
C LYS A 85 -17.03 -1.61 3.49
N LEU A 86 -17.34 -2.82 3.00
CA LEU A 86 -16.45 -3.97 3.14
C LEU A 86 -15.14 -3.75 2.39
N GLY A 87 -15.20 -3.26 1.15
CA GLY A 87 -14.00 -2.96 0.37
C GLY A 87 -13.11 -1.91 1.06
N ALA A 88 -13.70 -0.85 1.60
CA ALA A 88 -13.01 0.18 2.36
C ALA A 88 -12.36 -0.39 3.63
N LEU A 89 -13.06 -1.26 4.37
CA LEU A 89 -12.50 -1.93 5.56
C LEU A 89 -11.28 -2.79 5.21
N MET A 90 -11.33 -3.56 4.12
CA MET A 90 -10.18 -4.35 3.65
C MET A 90 -8.98 -3.45 3.35
N LEU A 91 -9.21 -2.30 2.70
CA LEU A 91 -8.16 -1.34 2.39
C LEU A 91 -7.62 -0.61 3.63
N ILE A 92 -8.44 -0.34 4.66
CA ILE A 92 -7.98 0.18 5.97
C ILE A 92 -7.02 -0.81 6.64
N ILE A 93 -7.42 -2.09 6.69
CA ILE A 93 -6.61 -3.16 7.28
C ILE A 93 -5.30 -3.34 6.52
N PHE A 94 -5.29 -3.17 5.20
CA PHE A 94 -4.08 -3.21 4.38
C PHE A 94 -3.19 -1.96 4.57
N THR A 95 -3.78 -0.77 4.59
CA THR A 95 -3.02 0.49 4.51
C THR A 95 -2.28 0.79 5.81
N THR A 96 -2.87 0.41 6.95
CA THR A 96 -2.28 0.59 8.28
C THR A 96 -0.88 -0.05 8.42
N PRO A 97 -0.69 -1.37 8.17
CA PRO A 97 0.64 -1.97 8.16
C PRO A 97 1.53 -1.47 7.02
N ALA A 98 0.97 -1.08 5.86
CA ALA A 98 1.77 -0.53 4.77
C ALA A 98 2.47 0.80 5.14
N ILE A 99 1.82 1.65 5.94
CA ILE A 99 2.44 2.86 6.52
C ILE A 99 3.64 2.49 7.41
N LEU A 100 3.48 1.46 8.25
CA LEU A 100 4.56 0.99 9.13
C LEU A 100 5.76 0.45 8.33
N VAL A 101 5.52 -0.30 7.25
CA VAL A 101 6.58 -0.78 6.34
C VAL A 101 7.38 0.41 5.81
N HIS A 102 6.72 1.42 5.25
CA HIS A 102 7.41 2.60 4.73
C HIS A 102 8.18 3.38 5.79
N LYS A 103 7.62 3.54 6.99
CA LYS A 103 8.33 4.18 8.11
C LYS A 103 9.60 3.41 8.49
N ARG A 104 9.54 2.08 8.55
CA ARG A 104 10.70 1.23 8.87
C ARG A 104 11.73 1.22 7.74
N GLU A 105 11.31 1.17 6.49
CA GLU A 105 12.22 1.25 5.33
C GLU A 105 12.94 2.59 5.23
N SER A 106 12.26 3.69 5.55
CA SER A 106 12.84 5.02 5.67
C SER A 106 13.98 5.07 6.70
N MET A 107 13.89 4.33 7.81
CA MET A 107 15.01 4.24 8.77
C MET A 107 16.11 3.28 8.29
N LYS A 108 15.72 2.19 7.62
CA LYS A 108 16.65 1.17 7.12
C LYS A 108 17.60 1.72 6.05
N SER A 109 17.21 2.73 5.27
CA SER A 109 18.08 3.34 4.27
C SER A 109 19.34 3.96 4.89
N HIS A 110 19.19 4.72 5.98
CA HIS A 110 20.32 5.32 6.70
C HIS A 110 21.18 4.26 7.41
N LEU A 111 20.55 3.26 8.05
CA LEU A 111 21.30 2.16 8.68
C LEU A 111 22.11 1.33 7.67
N LEU A 112 21.60 1.16 6.44
CA LEU A 112 22.34 0.49 5.38
C LEU A 112 23.50 1.34 4.89
N ALA A 113 23.30 2.66 4.76
CA ALA A 113 24.34 3.60 4.38
C ALA A 113 25.52 3.56 5.37
N GLU A 114 25.24 3.60 6.67
CA GLU A 114 26.26 3.49 7.73
C GLU A 114 27.05 2.18 7.64
N ARG A 115 26.39 1.05 7.30
CA ARG A 115 27.08 -0.24 7.14
C ARG A 115 27.97 -0.28 5.91
N ILE A 116 27.54 0.32 4.80
CA ILE A 116 28.33 0.39 3.57
C ILE A 116 29.57 1.26 3.80
N ILE A 117 29.37 2.44 4.40
CA ILE A 117 30.44 3.40 4.72
C ILE A 117 31.52 2.78 5.61
N LYS A 118 31.13 2.03 6.65
CA LYS A 118 32.07 1.33 7.54
C LYS A 118 32.98 0.32 6.83
N GLY A 119 32.61 -0.14 5.64
CA GLY A 119 33.37 -1.10 4.85
C GLY A 119 33.91 -0.54 3.52
N SER A 120 33.87 0.77 3.32
CA SER A 120 34.24 1.40 2.04
C SER A 120 35.35 2.44 2.15
N ASN A 121 35.87 2.87 0.99
CA ASN A 121 36.80 3.99 0.89
C ASN A 121 36.04 5.33 0.91
N ASP A 122 36.70 6.38 1.38
CA ASP A 122 36.11 7.72 1.55
C ASP A 122 35.49 8.31 0.27
N THR A 123 35.97 7.88 -0.90
CA THR A 123 35.53 8.39 -2.20
C THR A 123 34.07 8.09 -2.55
N ILE A 124 33.41 7.14 -1.87
CA ILE A 124 32.01 6.77 -2.17
C ILE A 124 31.02 7.18 -1.08
N HIS A 125 31.49 7.80 0.01
CA HIS A 125 30.64 8.11 1.16
C HIS A 125 29.53 9.11 0.82
N GLU A 126 29.85 10.14 0.02
CA GLU A 126 28.88 11.15 -0.42
C GLU A 126 27.76 10.53 -1.27
N ASP A 127 28.12 9.70 -2.26
CA ASP A 127 27.15 9.01 -3.11
C ASP A 127 26.24 8.07 -2.30
N VAL A 128 26.81 7.36 -1.33
CA VAL A 128 26.06 6.46 -0.45
C VAL A 128 25.08 7.25 0.43
N HIS A 129 25.48 8.39 0.98
CA HIS A 129 24.60 9.27 1.74
C HIS A 129 23.49 9.87 0.86
N LEU A 130 23.82 10.29 -0.36
CA LEU A 130 22.86 10.82 -1.32
C LEU A 130 21.78 9.77 -1.65
N LEU A 131 22.18 8.54 -1.96
CA LEU A 131 21.26 7.42 -2.20
C LEU A 131 20.38 7.12 -0.97
N ALA A 132 20.95 7.17 0.23
CA ALA A 132 20.21 6.95 1.48
C ALA A 132 19.15 8.02 1.71
N ASN A 133 19.47 9.28 1.42
CA ASN A 133 18.56 10.40 1.54
C ASN A 133 17.42 10.34 0.52
N PHE A 134 17.71 9.99 -0.74
CA PHE A 134 16.66 9.77 -1.74
C PHE A 134 15.74 8.62 -1.38
N SER A 135 16.30 7.51 -0.89
CA SER A 135 15.50 6.37 -0.41
C SER A 135 14.62 6.77 0.78
N HIS A 136 15.18 7.48 1.76
CA HIS A 136 14.44 7.97 2.92
C HIS A 136 13.28 8.88 2.53
N ALA A 137 13.54 9.89 1.68
CA ALA A 137 12.54 10.82 1.20
C ALA A 137 11.44 10.11 0.40
N GLY A 138 11.81 9.15 -0.46
CA GLY A 138 10.87 8.33 -1.22
C GLY A 138 9.93 7.53 -0.32
N HIS A 139 10.48 6.89 0.72
CA HIS A 139 9.68 6.12 1.68
C HIS A 139 8.78 7.02 2.55
N ARG A 140 9.26 8.19 3.00
CA ARG A 140 8.43 9.18 3.71
C ARG A 140 7.26 9.68 2.85
N SER A 141 7.53 10.05 1.60
CA SER A 141 6.51 10.49 0.65
C SER A 141 5.46 9.41 0.41
N SER A 142 5.88 8.15 0.20
CA SER A 142 4.97 7.01 0.04
C SER A 142 4.14 6.75 1.30
N GLY A 143 4.74 6.87 2.49
CA GLY A 143 4.03 6.77 3.77
C GLY A 143 2.93 7.83 3.92
N ASN A 144 3.21 9.09 3.56
CA ASN A 144 2.23 10.18 3.59
C ASN A 144 1.05 9.95 2.63
N LYS A 145 1.32 9.41 1.43
CA LYS A 145 0.25 9.03 0.50
C LYS A 145 -0.66 7.96 1.12
N ASN A 146 -0.09 6.99 1.83
CA ASN A 146 -0.88 5.97 2.51
C ASN A 146 -1.72 6.53 3.68
N TYR A 147 -1.26 7.57 4.39
CA TYR A 147 -2.11 8.25 5.38
C TYR A 147 -3.33 8.93 4.73
N MET A 148 -3.14 9.59 3.59
CA MET A 148 -4.25 10.19 2.83
C MET A 148 -5.23 9.11 2.36
N LEU A 149 -4.72 8.00 1.80
CA LEU A 149 -5.57 6.89 1.37
C LEU A 149 -6.30 6.24 2.54
N LEU A 150 -5.68 6.13 3.71
CA LEU A 150 -6.32 5.65 4.92
C LEU A 150 -7.52 6.53 5.30
N ALA A 151 -7.34 7.86 5.29
CA ALA A 151 -8.43 8.81 5.56
C ALA A 151 -9.58 8.67 4.54
N VAL A 152 -9.26 8.55 3.25
CA VAL A 152 -10.26 8.33 2.19
C VAL A 152 -11.03 7.02 2.40
N ASN A 153 -10.35 5.93 2.77
CA ASN A 153 -11.05 4.67 3.05
C ASN A 153 -11.90 4.74 4.33
N ILE A 154 -11.46 5.45 5.36
CA ILE A 154 -12.29 5.70 6.55
C ILE A 154 -13.56 6.48 6.16
N TYR A 155 -13.43 7.51 5.32
CA TYR A 155 -14.57 8.23 4.79
C TYR A 155 -15.54 7.29 4.02
N LEU A 156 -15.03 6.48 3.10
CA LEU A 156 -15.84 5.51 2.33
C LEU A 156 -16.51 4.45 3.21
N TYR A 157 -15.89 4.08 4.33
CA TYR A 157 -16.42 3.13 5.31
C TYR A 157 -17.57 3.73 6.15
N LEU A 158 -17.40 4.98 6.59
CA LEU A 158 -18.36 5.66 7.48
C LEU A 158 -19.57 6.22 6.73
N MET A 159 -19.41 6.61 5.47
CA MET A 159 -20.52 7.13 4.68
C MET A 159 -21.58 6.08 4.36
N ASP A 160 -22.85 6.51 4.39
CA ASP A 160 -23.97 5.74 3.85
C ASP A 160 -24.02 5.88 2.32
N ASN A 161 -23.14 5.13 1.66
CA ASN A 161 -23.00 5.14 0.21
C ASN A 161 -24.00 4.17 -0.44
N SER A 162 -25.20 4.66 -0.75
CA SER A 162 -26.30 3.92 -1.41
C SER A 162 -26.15 3.76 -2.94
N ILE A 163 -25.15 4.38 -3.55
CA ILE A 163 -25.01 4.43 -5.02
C ILE A 163 -24.19 3.22 -5.52
N SER A 164 -24.88 2.16 -5.91
CA SER A 164 -24.29 1.02 -6.63
C SER A 164 -24.12 1.35 -8.12
N LEU A 165 -23.03 0.89 -8.77
CA LEU A 165 -22.94 0.96 -10.25
C LEU A 165 -24.04 0.14 -10.91
N VAL A 166 -24.60 -0.87 -10.22
CA VAL A 166 -25.71 -1.67 -10.71
C VAL A 166 -26.97 -0.82 -10.91
N ASN A 167 -27.14 0.26 -10.14
CA ASN A 167 -28.27 1.18 -10.28
C ASN A 167 -28.05 2.25 -11.36
N ILE A 168 -26.88 2.26 -12.03
CA ILE A 168 -26.54 3.23 -13.08
C ILE A 168 -26.77 2.65 -14.48
N VAL A 169 -26.82 1.32 -14.61
CA VAL A 169 -26.87 0.60 -15.89
C VAL A 169 -28.25 -0.04 -16.16
N ILE A 170 -29.16 -0.03 -15.17
CA ILE A 170 -30.56 -0.47 -15.30
C ILE A 170 -31.45 0.77 -15.23
#